data_AF-A0A945BLW2-F1
#
_entry.id   AF-A0A945BLW2-F1
#
_cell.length_a   1.000
_cell.length_b   1.000
_cell.length_c   1.000
_cell.angle_alpha   90.00
_cell.angle_beta   90.00
_cell.angle_gamma   90.00
#
_symmetry.space_group_name_H-M   'P 1'
#
loop_
_entity.id
_entity.type
_entity.pdbx_description
1 polymer ?
#
loop_
_entity_poly.entity_id
_entity_poly.type
_entity_poly.pdbx_seq_one_letter_code
_entity_poly.pdbx_strand_id
1 'polypeptide(L)'
;MEQFRREDNQLLVQLRLGQQAVPAHVDSHGVALWRPLERQGINPTCAGCGLYGECRELKPATGVALLWKRLKLVDENGRPTQRGRVVSFFSQSYGLGIAAALEDESLPIGELVYELANLDAGYRFGNEENRWEGRIPVACRERYGDVTVPGYLDAGLPPRYGGGAGQVVAAMRANPADKGNWVTDLLGAGDIDRALIEWRSLLRQITHSPELDWARWVELQKYAGTILAETESPTLSGLPPLEHHQRGRVDHYLRLKSY
;
A
#
# COMPACT_ATOMS: atom_id res chain seq x y z
N MET A 1 37.01 -11.02 -36.37
CA MET A 1 36.86 -9.93 -37.36
C MET A 1 35.53 -9.24 -37.09
N GLU A 2 35.61 -7.94 -36.83
CA GLU A 2 34.48 -7.06 -36.58
C GLU A 2 34.08 -6.43 -37.92
N GLN A 3 32.79 -6.41 -38.23
CA GLN A 3 32.29 -5.84 -39.48
C GLN A 3 31.48 -4.58 -39.17
N PHE A 4 31.94 -3.44 -39.66
CA PHE A 4 31.25 -2.16 -39.54
C PHE A 4 30.38 -1.96 -40.78
N ARG A 5 29.10 -1.62 -40.59
CA ARG A 5 28.16 -1.26 -41.66
C ARG A 5 27.49 0.05 -41.31
N ARG A 6 27.26 0.90 -42.29
CA ARG A 6 26.59 2.20 -42.10
C ARG A 6 25.27 2.15 -42.85
N GLU A 7 24.18 2.37 -42.11
CA GLU A 7 22.82 2.42 -42.66
C GLU A 7 22.19 3.75 -42.24
N ASP A 8 21.81 4.56 -43.22
CA ASP A 8 21.31 5.93 -43.08
C ASP A 8 22.13 6.78 -42.08
N ASN A 9 21.53 7.12 -40.93
CA ASN A 9 22.13 7.94 -39.87
C ASN A 9 22.72 7.12 -38.71
N GLN A 10 22.92 5.81 -38.89
CA GLN A 10 23.46 4.91 -37.85
C GLN A 10 24.69 4.13 -38.33
N LEU A 11 25.62 3.90 -37.41
CA LEU A 11 26.77 3.03 -37.61
C LEU A 11 26.54 1.75 -36.81
N LEU A 12 26.41 0.62 -37.51
CA LEU A 12 26.21 -0.70 -36.93
C LEU A 12 27.53 -1.46 -36.91
N VAL A 13 27.86 -2.05 -35.77
CA VAL A 13 29.06 -2.88 -35.58
C VAL A 13 28.63 -4.30 -35.30
N GLN A 14 29.03 -5.23 -36.17
CA GLN A 14 28.81 -6.65 -35.97
C GLN A 14 30.08 -7.29 -35.38
N LEU A 15 30.01 -7.59 -34.07
CA LEU A 15 31.07 -8.26 -33.33
C LEU A 15 30.85 -9.78 -33.37
N ARG A 16 31.90 -10.55 -33.69
CA ARG A 16 31.88 -12.01 -33.54
C ARG A 16 32.38 -12.39 -32.14
N LEU A 17 31.45 -12.75 -31.26
CA LEU A 17 31.75 -13.17 -29.88
C LEU A 17 31.92 -14.71 -29.72
N GLY A 18 32.01 -15.46 -30.82
CA GLY A 18 31.95 -16.94 -30.80
C GLY A 18 33.11 -17.66 -30.08
N GLN A 19 34.20 -16.96 -29.75
CA GLN A 19 35.32 -17.49 -28.96
C GLN A 19 35.47 -16.81 -27.60
N GLN A 20 34.48 -15.99 -27.19
CA GLN A 20 34.52 -15.35 -25.88
C GLN A 20 34.23 -16.40 -24.81
N ALA A 21 35.19 -16.58 -23.89
CA ALA A 21 34.97 -17.38 -22.70
C ALA A 21 33.87 -16.75 -21.85
N VAL A 22 32.89 -17.56 -21.44
CA VAL A 22 31.78 -17.16 -20.59
C VAL A 22 31.87 -17.93 -19.28
N PRO A 23 31.60 -17.29 -18.13
CA PRO A 23 31.50 -18.02 -16.88
C PRO A 23 30.36 -19.03 -16.97
N ALA A 24 30.66 -20.28 -16.65
CA ALA A 24 29.70 -21.38 -16.63
C ALA A 24 29.78 -22.10 -15.28
N HIS A 25 28.65 -22.57 -14.79
CA HIS A 25 28.61 -23.42 -13.61
C HIS A 25 29.18 -24.80 -13.95
N VAL A 26 30.09 -25.31 -13.14
CA VAL A 26 30.66 -26.66 -13.32
C VAL A 26 29.89 -27.62 -12.43
N ASP A 27 29.38 -28.70 -13.01
CA ASP A 27 28.62 -29.71 -12.27
C ASP A 27 29.52 -30.61 -11.40
N SER A 28 28.90 -31.55 -10.67
CA SER A 28 29.61 -32.52 -9.82
C SER A 28 30.51 -33.50 -10.59
N HIS A 29 30.42 -33.53 -11.92
CA HIS A 29 31.26 -34.34 -12.80
C HIS A 29 32.38 -33.54 -13.46
N GLY A 30 32.54 -32.26 -13.12
CA GLY A 30 33.58 -31.40 -13.69
C GLY A 30 33.23 -30.83 -15.06
N VAL A 31 31.96 -30.91 -15.49
CA VAL A 31 31.52 -30.43 -16.80
C VAL A 31 30.92 -29.03 -16.68
N ALA A 32 31.43 -28.09 -17.46
CA ALA A 32 30.89 -26.74 -17.55
C ALA A 32 29.53 -26.75 -18.28
N LEU A 33 28.49 -26.28 -17.60
CA LEU A 33 27.12 -26.23 -18.11
C LEU A 33 26.88 -24.91 -18.85
N TRP A 34 26.80 -25.00 -20.17
CA TRP A 34 26.39 -23.89 -21.04
C TRP A 34 25.09 -24.25 -21.77
N ARG A 35 23.99 -23.59 -21.38
CA ARG A 35 22.63 -23.90 -21.86
C ARG A 35 22.32 -25.41 -21.85
N PRO A 36 22.50 -26.08 -20.69
CA PRO A 36 22.23 -27.51 -20.60
C PRO A 36 20.76 -27.79 -20.91
N LEU A 37 20.47 -29.01 -21.36
CA LEU A 37 19.08 -29.46 -21.50
C LEU A 37 18.43 -29.51 -20.11
N GLU A 38 17.37 -28.73 -19.92
CA GLU A 38 16.63 -28.71 -18.66
C GLU A 38 15.66 -29.91 -18.61
N ARG A 39 15.63 -30.59 -17.46
CA ARG A 39 14.64 -31.62 -17.15
C ARG A 39 13.75 -31.15 -16.01
N GLN A 40 12.44 -31.36 -16.14
CA GLN A 40 11.52 -31.12 -15.02
C GLN A 40 11.64 -32.29 -14.03
N GLY A 41 12.21 -32.02 -12.87
CA GLY A 41 12.27 -32.96 -11.75
C GLY A 41 11.07 -32.78 -10.82
N ILE A 42 10.57 -33.88 -10.27
CA ILE A 42 9.58 -33.85 -9.18
C ILE A 42 10.32 -33.49 -7.89
N ASN A 43 9.84 -32.49 -7.15
CA ASN A 43 10.37 -32.21 -5.82
C ASN A 43 10.19 -33.46 -4.93
N PRO A 44 11.21 -33.92 -4.19
CA PRO A 44 11.11 -35.11 -3.33
C PRO A 44 9.89 -35.09 -2.39
N THR A 45 9.51 -33.91 -1.92
CA THR A 45 8.31 -33.69 -1.07
C THR A 45 7.01 -34.07 -1.78
N CYS A 46 6.95 -33.86 -3.11
CA CYS A 46 5.78 -34.12 -3.94
C CYS A 46 5.78 -35.52 -4.57
N ALA A 47 6.91 -36.25 -4.54
CA ALA A 47 7.08 -37.52 -5.25
C ALA A 47 6.11 -38.63 -4.79
N GLY A 48 5.61 -38.56 -3.55
CA GLY A 48 4.60 -39.47 -3.00
C GLY A 48 3.20 -38.86 -2.86
N CYS A 49 2.97 -37.65 -3.36
CA CYS A 49 1.71 -36.94 -3.14
C CYS A 49 0.67 -37.31 -4.21
N GLY A 50 -0.49 -37.85 -3.79
CA GLY A 50 -1.59 -38.19 -4.70
C GLY A 50 -2.19 -37.00 -5.45
N LEU A 51 -1.97 -35.78 -4.96
CA LEU A 51 -2.45 -34.53 -5.60
C LEU A 51 -1.44 -33.94 -6.59
N TYR A 52 -0.28 -34.58 -6.82
CA TYR A 52 0.78 -34.00 -7.66
C TYR A 52 0.30 -33.62 -9.07
N GLY A 53 -0.52 -34.47 -9.70
CA GLY A 53 -1.08 -34.21 -11.04
C GLY A 53 -1.92 -32.93 -11.07
N GLU A 54 -2.79 -32.76 -10.07
CA GLU A 54 -3.63 -31.55 -9.94
C GLU A 54 -2.79 -30.32 -9.59
N CYS A 55 -1.88 -30.44 -8.60
CA CYS A 55 -1.04 -29.33 -8.16
C CYS A 55 -0.11 -28.80 -9.25
N ARG A 56 0.36 -29.65 -10.17
CA ARG A 56 1.23 -29.24 -11.28
C ARG A 56 0.52 -28.32 -12.28
N GLU A 57 -0.77 -28.55 -12.48
CA GLU A 57 -1.61 -27.74 -13.39
C GLU A 57 -2.06 -26.42 -12.75
N LEU A 58 -1.96 -26.30 -11.43
CA LEU A 58 -2.27 -25.04 -10.75
C LEU A 58 -1.24 -23.97 -11.11
N LYS A 59 -1.73 -22.76 -11.38
CA LYS A 59 -0.85 -21.60 -11.56
C LYS A 59 -0.04 -21.40 -10.27
N PRO A 60 1.29 -21.18 -10.37
CA PRO A 60 2.13 -20.88 -9.20
C PRO A 60 1.84 -19.50 -8.59
N ALA A 61 0.85 -18.77 -9.10
CA ALA A 61 0.40 -17.51 -8.53
C ALA A 61 -0.09 -17.74 -7.09
N THR A 62 0.38 -16.89 -6.17
CA THR A 62 -0.07 -16.95 -4.78
C THR A 62 -1.57 -16.65 -4.75
N GLY A 63 -2.38 -17.66 -4.44
CA GLY A 63 -3.82 -17.48 -4.26
C GLY A 63 -4.13 -16.49 -3.14
N VAL A 64 -5.25 -15.77 -3.26
CA VAL A 64 -5.66 -14.72 -2.31
C VAL A 64 -5.74 -15.25 -0.87
N ALA A 65 -6.28 -16.45 -0.67
CA ALA A 65 -6.35 -17.08 0.66
C ALA A 65 -4.96 -17.36 1.26
N LEU A 66 -4.00 -17.79 0.43
CA LEU A 66 -2.62 -18.01 0.89
C LEU A 66 -1.94 -16.68 1.25
N LEU A 67 -2.21 -15.62 0.50
CA LEU A 67 -1.74 -14.27 0.82
C LEU A 67 -2.31 -13.80 2.17
N TRP A 68 -3.61 -13.93 2.40
CA TRP A 68 -4.23 -13.57 3.67
C TRP A 68 -3.66 -14.35 4.85
N LYS A 69 -3.38 -15.64 4.66
CA LYS A 69 -2.72 -16.47 5.67
C LYS A 69 -1.29 -16.00 5.95
N ARG A 70 -0.49 -15.69 4.91
CA ARG A 70 0.87 -15.14 5.05
C ARG A 70 0.89 -13.80 5.79
N LEU A 71 -0.09 -12.94 5.51
CA LEU A 71 -0.26 -11.65 6.19
C LEU A 71 -0.95 -11.77 7.57
N LYS A 72 -1.28 -12.99 8.01
CA LYS A 72 -1.99 -13.30 9.26
C LYS A 72 -3.34 -12.58 9.41
N LEU A 73 -4.02 -12.32 8.29
CA LEU A 73 -5.38 -11.80 8.27
C LEU A 73 -6.40 -12.88 8.59
N VAL A 74 -6.06 -14.14 8.29
CA VAL A 74 -6.84 -15.32 8.67
C VAL A 74 -5.95 -16.31 9.42
N ASP A 75 -6.56 -17.09 10.30
CA ASP A 75 -5.88 -18.17 11.02
C ASP A 75 -5.70 -19.43 10.15
N GLU A 76 -5.15 -20.49 10.74
CA GLU A 76 -4.91 -21.78 10.07
C GLU A 76 -6.19 -22.44 9.53
N ASN A 77 -7.35 -22.12 10.13
CA ASN A 77 -8.67 -22.62 9.75
C ASN A 77 -9.41 -21.67 8.80
N GLY A 78 -8.78 -20.56 8.37
CA GLY A 78 -9.38 -19.56 7.50
C GLY A 78 -10.33 -18.59 8.21
N ARG A 79 -10.33 -18.51 9.54
CA ARG A 79 -11.15 -17.56 10.30
C ARG A 79 -10.43 -16.20 10.40
N PRO A 80 -11.14 -15.07 10.25
CA PRO A 80 -10.53 -13.75 10.41
C PRO A 80 -9.88 -13.54 11.78
N THR A 81 -8.63 -13.09 11.80
CA THR A 81 -7.96 -12.63 13.03
C THR A 81 -8.44 -11.23 13.42
N GLN A 82 -8.08 -10.70 14.60
CA GLN A 82 -8.35 -9.30 14.95
C GLN A 82 -7.81 -8.33 13.87
N ARG A 83 -6.57 -8.57 13.42
CA ARG A 83 -5.95 -7.88 12.29
C ARG A 83 -6.80 -7.96 11.03
N GLY A 84 -7.19 -9.17 10.62
CA GLY A 84 -8.02 -9.37 9.44
C GLY A 84 -9.36 -8.67 9.51
N ARG A 85 -9.98 -8.64 10.69
CA ARG A 85 -11.22 -7.89 10.94
C ARG A 85 -11.01 -6.38 10.77
N VAL A 86 -9.97 -5.80 11.38
CA VAL A 86 -9.63 -4.38 11.15
C VAL A 86 -9.40 -4.10 9.67
N VAL A 87 -8.57 -4.89 8.99
CA VAL A 87 -8.30 -4.71 7.56
C VAL A 87 -9.58 -4.76 6.74
N SER A 88 -10.54 -5.64 7.09
CA SER A 88 -11.81 -5.78 6.37
C SER A 88 -12.71 -4.54 6.41
N PHE A 89 -12.49 -3.62 7.35
CA PHE A 89 -13.27 -2.38 7.45
C PHE A 89 -12.84 -1.31 6.45
N PHE A 90 -11.70 -1.49 5.80
CA PHE A 90 -11.11 -0.53 4.88
C PHE A 90 -10.95 -1.13 3.50
N SER A 91 -11.34 -0.38 2.46
CA SER A 91 -11.25 -0.81 1.06
C SER A 91 -9.84 -0.67 0.46
N GLN A 92 -8.92 0.01 1.15
CA GLN A 92 -7.56 0.27 0.67
C GLN A 92 -6.50 -0.27 1.64
N SER A 93 -5.26 -0.31 1.15
CA SER A 93 -4.07 -0.86 1.84
C SER A 93 -3.77 -0.26 3.21
N TYR A 94 -4.30 0.91 3.54
CA TYR A 94 -4.11 1.51 4.86
C TYR A 94 -4.74 0.71 6.00
N GLY A 95 -5.70 -0.19 5.74
CA GLY A 95 -6.18 -1.15 6.73
C GLY A 95 -5.05 -2.01 7.32
N LEU A 96 -4.08 -2.43 6.48
CA LEU A 96 -2.89 -3.16 6.93
C LEU A 96 -2.01 -2.32 7.84
N GLY A 97 -1.85 -1.03 7.52
CA GLY A 97 -1.09 -0.08 8.33
C GLY A 97 -1.72 0.17 9.70
N ILE A 98 -3.04 0.40 9.73
CA ILE A 98 -3.81 0.59 10.96
C ILE A 98 -3.69 -0.65 11.86
N ALA A 99 -3.91 -1.84 11.28
CA ALA A 99 -3.88 -3.07 12.05
C ALA A 99 -2.48 -3.36 12.62
N ALA A 100 -1.41 -3.14 11.84
CA ALA A 100 -0.05 -3.31 12.33
C ALA A 100 0.28 -2.32 13.46
N ALA A 101 -0.10 -1.05 13.32
CA ALA A 101 0.13 -0.02 14.33
C ALA A 101 -0.67 -0.25 15.63
N LEU A 102 -1.88 -0.78 15.52
CA LEU A 102 -2.68 -1.20 16.68
C LEU A 102 -2.06 -2.38 17.43
N GLU A 103 -1.36 -3.28 16.73
CA GLU A 103 -0.64 -4.39 17.37
C GLU A 103 0.70 -3.96 18.01
N ASP A 104 1.22 -2.78 17.70
CA ASP A 104 2.36 -2.20 18.42
C ASP A 104 1.87 -1.49 19.69
N GLU A 105 1.95 -2.19 20.82
CA GLU A 105 1.53 -1.66 22.12
C GLU A 105 2.41 -0.51 22.62
N SER A 106 3.63 -0.38 22.10
CA SER A 106 4.52 0.72 22.46
C SER A 106 4.09 2.05 21.81
N LEU A 107 3.12 2.04 20.89
CA LEU A 107 2.55 3.23 20.25
C LEU A 107 1.32 3.73 21.01
N PRO A 108 1.39 4.90 21.67
CA PRO A 108 0.21 5.46 22.33
C PRO A 108 -0.88 5.79 21.32
N ILE A 109 -2.14 5.50 21.65
CA ILE A 109 -3.28 5.73 20.74
C ILE A 109 -3.45 7.23 20.43
N GLY A 110 -3.18 8.09 21.40
CA GLY A 110 -3.20 9.55 21.22
C GLY A 110 -2.18 10.07 20.20
N GLU A 111 -1.05 9.36 19.99
CA GLU A 111 -0.08 9.67 18.94
C GLU A 111 -0.48 8.99 17.62
N LEU A 112 -0.89 7.71 17.69
CA LEU A 112 -1.32 6.92 16.53
C LEU A 112 -2.37 7.68 15.71
N VAL A 113 -3.35 8.30 16.38
CA VAL A 113 -4.46 8.98 15.68
C VAL A 113 -3.96 10.05 14.69
N TYR A 114 -2.83 10.72 14.96
CA TYR A 114 -2.20 11.67 14.04
C TYR A 114 -1.28 10.98 13.03
N GLU A 115 -0.51 9.97 13.46
CA GLU A 115 0.33 9.13 12.58
C GLU A 115 -0.48 8.51 11.43
N LEU A 116 -1.77 8.21 11.64
CA LEU A 116 -2.66 7.71 10.59
C LEU A 116 -2.76 8.64 9.37
N ALA A 117 -2.49 9.95 9.51
CA ALA A 117 -2.44 10.87 8.37
C ALA A 117 -1.34 10.50 7.37
N ASN A 118 -0.27 9.84 7.82
CA ASN A 118 0.84 9.40 6.97
C ASN A 118 0.42 8.32 5.97
N LEU A 119 -0.67 7.59 6.20
CA LEU A 119 -1.09 6.45 5.38
C LEU A 119 -1.55 6.83 3.96
N ASP A 120 -2.03 8.07 3.75
CA ASP A 120 -2.47 8.57 2.44
C ASP A 120 -1.76 9.87 2.00
N ALA A 121 -0.68 10.23 2.71
CA ALA A 121 0.06 11.46 2.51
C ALA A 121 0.76 11.52 1.14
N GLY A 122 1.34 10.40 0.70
CA GLY A 122 2.26 10.36 -0.42
C GLY A 122 3.61 11.02 -0.11
N TYR A 123 4.46 11.18 -1.11
CA TYR A 123 5.87 11.54 -0.90
C TYR A 123 6.11 13.02 -0.50
N ARG A 124 5.16 13.92 -0.73
CA ARG A 124 5.37 15.38 -0.60
C ARG A 124 5.58 15.87 0.83
N PHE A 125 5.18 15.08 1.82
CA PHE A 125 5.30 15.43 3.24
C PHE A 125 6.66 15.04 3.84
N GLY A 126 7.44 14.20 3.16
CA GLY A 126 8.69 13.65 3.68
C GLY A 126 9.90 14.60 3.61
N ASN A 127 9.78 15.82 3.07
CA ASN A 127 10.91 16.74 2.83
C ASN A 127 12.13 16.00 2.20
N GLU A 128 13.36 16.31 2.63
CA GLU A 128 14.60 15.58 2.30
C GLU A 128 14.78 14.29 3.12
N GLU A 129 13.88 14.01 4.06
CA GLU A 129 13.91 12.82 4.90
C GLU A 129 13.38 11.59 4.15
N ASN A 130 13.67 10.41 4.69
CA ASN A 130 13.19 9.17 4.10
C ASN A 130 11.69 9.02 4.39
N ARG A 131 10.87 9.11 3.33
CA ARG A 131 9.41 8.95 3.38
C ARG A 131 8.92 7.65 4.05
N TRP A 132 9.78 6.66 4.25
CA TRP A 132 9.48 5.38 4.92
C TRP A 132 9.92 5.33 6.39
N GLU A 133 10.28 6.46 6.97
CA GLU A 133 10.51 6.62 8.41
C GLU A 133 9.19 6.77 9.17
N GLY A 134 9.27 6.53 10.48
CA GLY A 134 8.15 6.59 11.41
C GLY A 134 7.77 5.23 11.98
N ARG A 135 6.78 5.25 12.87
CA ARG A 135 6.41 4.09 13.69
C ARG A 135 5.54 3.08 12.96
N ILE A 136 4.62 3.54 12.11
CA ILE A 136 3.79 2.67 11.28
C ILE A 136 4.65 1.79 10.33
N PRO A 137 5.66 2.33 9.62
CA PRO A 137 6.61 1.53 8.84
C PRO A 137 7.27 0.40 9.62
N VAL A 138 7.76 0.70 10.83
CA VAL A 138 8.42 -0.29 11.70
C VAL A 138 7.43 -1.39 12.05
N ALA A 139 6.24 -1.03 12.57
CA ALA A 139 5.21 -1.98 12.91
C ALA A 139 4.80 -2.85 11.71
N CYS A 140 4.60 -2.25 10.53
CA CYS A 140 4.27 -2.98 9.31
C CYS A 140 5.33 -4.00 8.93
N ARG A 141 6.62 -3.62 8.93
CA ARG A 141 7.72 -4.54 8.59
C ARG A 141 7.86 -5.67 9.61
N GLU A 142 7.68 -5.38 10.90
CA GLU A 142 7.65 -6.42 11.93
C GLU A 142 6.49 -7.41 11.76
N ARG A 143 5.33 -6.93 11.30
CA ARG A 143 4.12 -7.76 11.15
C ARG A 143 4.01 -8.50 9.82
N TYR A 144 4.57 -7.94 8.75
CA TYR A 144 4.40 -8.43 7.37
C TYR A 144 5.72 -8.82 6.69
N GLY A 145 6.86 -8.35 7.20
CA GLY A 145 8.17 -8.44 6.54
C GLY A 145 8.32 -7.44 5.39
N ASP A 146 9.50 -7.42 4.78
CA ASP A 146 9.82 -6.57 3.61
C ASP A 146 9.26 -7.17 2.31
N VAL A 147 7.95 -7.41 2.28
CA VAL A 147 7.27 -8.04 1.15
C VAL A 147 6.59 -6.99 0.26
N THR A 148 6.67 -7.20 -1.06
CA THR A 148 5.87 -6.45 -2.02
C THR A 148 4.70 -7.31 -2.48
N VAL A 149 3.49 -6.80 -2.23
CA VAL A 149 2.22 -7.42 -2.59
C VAL A 149 1.44 -6.38 -3.40
N PRO A 150 1.27 -6.58 -4.72
CA PRO A 150 0.63 -5.60 -5.59
C PRO A 150 -0.71 -5.09 -5.05
N GLY A 151 -0.82 -3.77 -4.90
CA GLY A 151 -2.01 -3.10 -4.36
C GLY A 151 -2.16 -3.09 -2.84
N TYR A 152 -1.37 -3.89 -2.11
CA TYR A 152 -1.43 -4.00 -0.66
C TYR A 152 -0.20 -3.42 0.03
N LEU A 153 1.00 -3.88 -0.36
CA LEU A 153 2.26 -3.51 0.27
C LEU A 153 3.36 -3.28 -0.77
N ASP A 154 4.20 -2.30 -0.52
CA ASP A 154 5.46 -2.05 -1.22
C ASP A 154 6.59 -2.04 -0.19
N ALA A 155 7.52 -2.99 -0.29
CA ALA A 155 8.59 -3.22 0.69
C ALA A 155 8.08 -3.28 2.16
N GLY A 156 6.92 -3.91 2.37
CA GLY A 156 6.29 -4.04 3.68
C GLY A 156 5.38 -2.88 4.10
N LEU A 157 5.22 -1.82 3.31
CA LEU A 157 4.40 -0.64 3.67
C LEU A 157 3.18 -0.45 2.76
N PRO A 158 2.10 0.18 3.26
CA PRO A 158 1.04 0.70 2.38
C PRO A 158 1.63 1.62 1.29
N PRO A 159 1.32 1.42 -0.01
CA PRO A 159 1.99 2.12 -1.12
C PRO A 159 1.91 3.66 -1.07
N ARG A 160 0.84 4.19 -0.48
CA ARG A 160 0.59 5.64 -0.36
C ARG A 160 1.16 6.25 0.91
N TYR A 161 1.83 5.46 1.74
CA TYR A 161 2.48 5.95 2.94
C TYR A 161 3.53 7.01 2.62
N GLY A 162 3.49 8.11 3.37
CA GLY A 162 4.54 9.10 3.43
C GLY A 162 4.61 9.73 4.81
N GLY A 163 5.80 9.68 5.41
CA GLY A 163 6.08 10.33 6.69
C GLY A 163 5.91 11.86 6.62
N GLY A 164 5.65 12.46 7.78
CA GLY A 164 5.57 13.92 7.97
C GLY A 164 4.16 14.50 8.02
N ALA A 165 3.17 13.87 7.37
CA ALA A 165 1.79 14.39 7.36
C ALA A 165 1.15 14.43 8.75
N GLY A 166 1.46 13.47 9.62
CA GLY A 166 0.97 13.48 11.01
C GLY A 166 1.37 14.73 11.78
N GLN A 167 2.61 15.21 11.60
CA GLN A 167 3.11 16.43 12.23
C GLN A 167 2.39 17.66 11.68
N VAL A 168 2.23 17.75 10.36
CA VAL A 168 1.50 18.84 9.69
C VAL A 168 0.06 18.88 10.20
N VAL A 169 -0.63 17.74 10.24
CA VAL A 169 -2.02 17.66 10.71
C VAL A 169 -2.14 18.08 12.17
N ALA A 170 -1.24 17.62 13.04
CA ALA A 170 -1.21 18.03 14.44
C ALA A 170 -1.00 19.56 14.58
N ALA A 171 -0.07 20.13 13.80
CA ALA A 171 0.19 21.57 13.78
C ALA A 171 -1.02 22.37 13.27
N MET A 172 -1.66 21.93 12.18
CA MET A 172 -2.85 22.59 11.63
C MET A 172 -4.03 22.54 12.59
N ARG A 173 -4.16 21.47 13.36
CA ARG A 173 -5.18 21.37 14.41
C ARG A 173 -4.90 22.32 15.57
N ALA A 174 -3.63 22.49 15.94
CA ALA A 174 -3.23 23.41 17.00
C ALA A 174 -3.36 24.89 16.58
N ASN A 175 -2.99 25.22 15.34
CA ASN A 175 -3.10 26.57 14.80
C ASN A 175 -3.28 26.55 13.26
N PRO A 176 -4.53 26.64 12.75
CA PRO A 176 -4.80 26.64 11.30
C PRO A 176 -4.17 27.81 10.54
N ALA A 177 -3.89 28.94 11.22
CA ALA A 177 -3.28 30.11 10.60
C ALA A 177 -1.79 29.88 10.25
N ASP A 178 -1.16 28.86 10.83
CA ASP A 178 0.25 28.52 10.63
C ASP A 178 0.52 27.81 9.29
N LYS A 179 -0.52 27.52 8.49
CA LYS A 179 -0.41 26.74 7.24
C LYS A 179 0.70 27.23 6.31
N GLY A 180 0.89 28.54 6.20
CA GLY A 180 1.92 29.13 5.34
C GLY A 180 3.35 28.70 5.68
N ASN A 181 3.64 28.41 6.95
CA ASN A 181 4.98 28.01 7.40
C ASN A 181 5.31 26.55 7.07
N TRP A 182 4.31 25.74 6.74
CA TRP A 182 4.47 24.35 6.33
C TRP A 182 4.54 24.17 4.81
N VAL A 183 4.30 25.23 4.04
CA VAL A 183 4.41 25.19 2.58
C VAL A 183 5.88 25.20 2.19
N THR A 184 6.28 24.27 1.33
CA THR A 184 7.62 24.18 0.76
C THR A 184 7.53 24.15 -0.77
N ASP A 185 8.67 24.13 -1.46
CA ASP A 185 8.72 23.95 -2.92
C ASP A 185 8.05 22.63 -3.37
N LEU A 186 8.00 21.63 -2.49
CA LEU A 186 7.43 20.31 -2.75
C LEU A 186 6.03 20.12 -2.15
N LEU A 187 5.75 20.73 -1.00
CA LEU A 187 4.49 20.60 -0.25
C LEU A 187 3.63 21.86 -0.42
N GLY A 188 2.57 21.76 -1.22
CA GLY A 188 1.65 22.86 -1.44
C GLY A 188 0.56 22.97 -0.37
N ALA A 189 -0.02 24.16 -0.22
CA ALA A 189 -1.17 24.37 0.69
C ALA A 189 -2.37 23.45 0.36
N GLY A 190 -2.60 23.14 -0.92
CA GLY A 190 -3.65 22.21 -1.35
C GLY A 190 -3.38 20.75 -0.95
N ASP A 191 -2.10 20.33 -0.87
CA ASP A 191 -1.75 19.00 -0.36
C ASP A 191 -2.06 18.90 1.15
N ILE A 192 -1.80 19.97 1.91
CA ILE A 192 -2.15 20.07 3.34
C ILE A 192 -3.66 19.99 3.53
N ASP A 193 -4.43 20.78 2.78
CA ASP A 193 -5.89 20.78 2.85
C ASP A 193 -6.45 19.38 2.49
N ARG A 194 -5.90 18.71 1.46
CA ARG A 194 -6.25 17.33 1.10
C ARG A 194 -5.94 16.36 2.24
N ALA A 195 -4.74 16.42 2.83
CA ALA A 195 -4.34 15.51 3.90
C ALA A 195 -5.25 15.63 5.14
N LEU A 196 -5.66 16.86 5.50
CA LEU A 196 -6.63 17.09 6.57
C LEU A 196 -8.00 16.47 6.26
N ILE A 197 -8.49 16.60 5.03
CA ILE A 197 -9.76 16.03 4.58
C ILE A 197 -9.73 14.50 4.64
N GLU A 198 -8.68 13.88 4.08
CA GLU A 198 -8.52 12.42 4.05
C GLU A 198 -8.32 11.85 5.45
N TRP A 199 -7.50 12.49 6.28
CA TRP A 199 -7.32 12.10 7.67
C TRP A 199 -8.64 12.13 8.45
N ARG A 200 -9.42 13.22 8.35
CA ARG A 200 -10.76 13.29 8.97
C ARG A 200 -11.71 12.24 8.40
N SER A 201 -11.64 11.94 7.12
CA SER A 201 -12.40 10.86 6.49
C SER A 201 -12.06 9.50 7.10
N LEU A 202 -10.77 9.23 7.29
CA LEU A 202 -10.29 8.02 7.93
C LEU A 202 -10.75 7.93 9.39
N LEU A 203 -10.68 9.01 10.16
CA LEU A 203 -11.20 9.05 11.53
C LEU A 203 -12.70 8.74 11.57
N ARG A 204 -13.50 9.28 10.64
CA ARG A 204 -14.93 8.96 10.55
C ARG A 204 -15.14 7.48 10.26
N GLN A 205 -14.38 6.90 9.33
CA GLN A 205 -14.45 5.47 9.04
C GLN A 205 -14.14 4.63 10.28
N ILE A 206 -13.10 4.97 11.04
CA ILE A 206 -12.73 4.30 12.28
C ILE A 206 -13.87 4.39 13.31
N THR A 207 -14.38 5.60 13.58
CA THR A 207 -15.44 5.81 14.58
C THR A 207 -16.72 5.03 14.26
N HIS A 208 -17.07 4.88 12.99
CA HIS A 208 -18.30 4.19 12.57
C HIS A 208 -18.08 2.72 12.16
N SER A 209 -16.85 2.22 12.24
CA SER A 209 -16.55 0.82 11.97
C SER A 209 -17.09 -0.09 13.08
N PRO A 210 -17.36 -1.37 12.79
CA PRO A 210 -17.86 -2.31 13.79
C PRO A 210 -16.96 -2.41 15.03
N GLU A 211 -17.58 -2.66 16.18
CA GLU A 211 -16.86 -2.90 17.42
C GLU A 211 -16.06 -4.22 17.35
N LEU A 212 -14.89 -4.20 17.97
CA LEU A 212 -14.02 -5.36 18.16
C LEU A 212 -13.74 -5.53 19.64
N ASP A 213 -13.67 -6.78 20.09
CA ASP A 213 -13.12 -7.13 21.40
C ASP A 213 -11.59 -6.97 21.36
N TRP A 214 -11.15 -5.71 21.31
CA TRP A 214 -9.76 -5.28 21.26
C TRP A 214 -9.66 -3.88 21.87
N ALA A 215 -9.13 -3.79 23.09
CA ALA A 215 -9.11 -2.55 23.87
C ALA A 215 -8.51 -1.35 23.11
N ARG A 216 -7.40 -1.57 22.40
CA ARG A 216 -6.73 -0.52 21.60
C ARG A 216 -7.57 -0.03 20.43
N TRP A 217 -8.37 -0.90 19.81
CA TRP A 217 -9.32 -0.50 18.77
C TRP A 217 -10.41 0.41 19.34
N VAL A 218 -11.02 0.00 20.46
CA VAL A 218 -12.05 0.78 21.16
C VAL A 218 -11.50 2.14 21.59
N GLU A 219 -10.28 2.17 22.12
CA GLU A 219 -9.59 3.40 22.48
C GLU A 219 -9.38 4.32 21.26
N LEU A 220 -8.92 3.77 20.13
CA LEU A 220 -8.74 4.52 18.89
C LEU A 220 -10.06 5.10 18.38
N GLN A 221 -11.15 4.33 18.42
CA GLN A 221 -12.49 4.80 18.03
C GLN A 221 -12.95 5.97 18.91
N LYS A 222 -12.70 5.90 20.22
CA LYS A 222 -13.00 6.96 21.17
C LYS A 222 -12.19 8.23 20.88
N TYR A 223 -10.87 8.11 20.74
CA TYR A 223 -9.99 9.25 20.42
C TYR A 223 -10.36 9.91 19.08
N ALA A 224 -10.61 9.10 18.05
CA ALA A 224 -11.06 9.59 16.75
C ALA A 224 -12.39 10.37 16.88
N GLY A 225 -13.34 9.84 17.65
CA GLY A 225 -14.62 10.48 17.92
C GLY A 225 -14.48 11.83 18.64
N THR A 226 -13.61 11.91 19.65
CA THR A 226 -13.33 13.16 20.38
C THR A 226 -12.74 14.21 19.44
N ILE A 227 -11.76 13.85 18.61
CA ILE A 227 -11.16 14.77 17.63
C ILE A 227 -12.19 15.30 16.63
N LEU A 228 -13.10 14.43 16.16
CA LEU A 228 -14.15 14.82 15.22
C LEU A 228 -15.19 15.75 15.86
N ALA A 229 -15.48 15.60 17.16
CA ALA A 229 -16.43 16.44 17.88
C ALA A 229 -15.89 17.84 18.19
N GLU A 230 -14.57 17.98 18.39
CA GLU A 230 -13.93 19.28 18.67
C GLU A 230 -13.90 20.22 17.46
N THR A 231 -14.12 19.72 16.25
CA THR A 231 -14.08 20.53 15.03
C THR A 231 -15.34 20.29 14.22
N GLU A 232 -16.27 21.24 14.26
CA GLU A 232 -17.44 21.25 13.38
C GLU A 232 -16.98 21.05 11.94
N SER A 233 -17.56 20.05 11.28
CA SER A 233 -17.30 19.88 9.85
C SER A 233 -17.80 21.12 9.14
N PRO A 234 -17.01 21.77 8.26
CA PRO A 234 -17.48 22.90 7.46
C PRO A 234 -18.56 22.51 6.43
N THR A 235 -19.01 21.24 6.46
CA THR A 235 -20.14 20.76 5.71
C THR A 235 -21.39 21.47 6.19
N LEU A 236 -21.88 22.43 5.39
CA LEU A 236 -23.19 23.06 5.54
C LEU A 236 -24.26 21.97 5.71
N SER A 237 -24.72 21.78 6.93
CA SER A 237 -25.84 20.90 7.28
C SER A 237 -27.17 21.49 6.83
N GLY A 238 -27.24 22.82 6.69
CA GLY A 238 -28.35 23.55 6.09
C GLY A 238 -28.17 23.73 4.59
N LEU A 239 -28.17 22.64 3.82
CA LEU A 239 -28.20 22.74 2.36
C LEU A 239 -29.49 23.44 1.92
N PRO A 240 -29.43 24.37 0.95
CA PRO A 240 -30.65 24.96 0.41
C PRO A 240 -31.54 23.87 -0.20
N PRO A 241 -32.87 24.02 -0.17
CA PRO A 241 -33.76 23.08 -0.81
C PRO A 241 -33.45 23.00 -2.30
N LEU A 242 -33.49 21.80 -2.88
CA LEU A 242 -33.27 21.59 -4.31
C LEU A 242 -34.20 22.49 -5.13
N GLU A 243 -33.61 23.26 -6.05
CA GLU A 243 -34.34 24.10 -6.99
C GLU A 243 -35.20 23.23 -7.92
N HIS A 244 -36.26 23.82 -8.51
CA HIS A 244 -37.20 23.07 -9.36
C HIS A 244 -36.50 22.30 -10.49
N HIS A 245 -35.45 22.87 -11.08
CA HIS A 245 -34.67 22.25 -12.16
C HIS A 245 -33.77 21.08 -11.69
N GLN A 246 -33.45 21.01 -10.38
CA GLN A 246 -32.64 19.95 -9.76
C GLN A 246 -33.48 18.76 -9.28
N ARG A 247 -34.81 18.91 -9.22
CA ARG A 247 -35.75 17.84 -8.82
C ARG A 247 -36.10 16.89 -9.97
N GLY A 248 -35.73 17.24 -11.19
CA GLY A 248 -35.92 16.38 -12.36
C GLY A 248 -34.90 15.25 -12.41
N ARG A 249 -35.22 14.18 -13.17
CA ARG A 249 -34.27 13.10 -13.43
C ARG A 249 -33.10 13.64 -14.25
N VAL A 250 -31.88 13.54 -13.72
CA VAL A 250 -30.67 13.89 -14.46
C VAL A 250 -30.22 12.68 -15.26
N ASP A 251 -30.40 12.73 -16.57
CA ASP A 251 -29.85 11.71 -17.48
C ASP A 251 -28.41 12.09 -17.86
N HIS A 252 -27.44 11.38 -17.29
CA HIS A 252 -26.03 11.52 -17.67
C HIS A 252 -25.77 10.74 -18.97
N TYR A 253 -25.63 11.45 -20.09
CA TYR A 253 -25.13 10.86 -21.33
C TYR A 253 -23.94 11.66 -21.87
N LEU A 254 -22.89 10.94 -22.27
CA LEU A 254 -21.75 11.53 -22.98
C LEU A 254 -22.21 11.92 -24.39
N ARG A 255 -22.25 13.23 -24.66
CA ARG A 255 -22.42 13.74 -26.03
C ARG A 255 -21.08 13.62 -26.76
N LEU A 256 -20.88 12.50 -27.42
CA LEU A 256 -19.80 12.38 -28.41
C LEU A 256 -20.18 13.22 -29.63
N LYS A 257 -19.35 14.21 -29.98
CA LYS A 257 -19.48 14.90 -31.27
C LYS A 257 -19.07 13.89 -32.35
N SER A 258 -19.99 13.50 -33.21
CA SER A 258 -19.65 12.85 -34.48
C SER A 258 -18.95 13.90 -35.36
N TYR A 259 -17.73 13.58 -35.81
CA TYR A 259 -17.08 14.27 -36.93
C TYR A 259 -17.71 13.83 -38.25
#